data_AF-A0A4Q3YN35-F1
#
_entry.id   AF-A0A4Q3YN35-F1
#
_cell.length_a   1.000
_cell.length_b   1.000
_cell.length_c   1.000
_cell.angle_alpha   90.00
_cell.angle_beta   90.00
_cell.angle_gamma   90.00
#
_symmetry.space_group_name_H-M   'P 1'
#
loop_
_entity.id
_entity.type
_entity.pdbx_description
1 polymer ?
#
loop_
_entity_poly.entity_id
_entity_poly.type
_entity_poly.pdbx_seq_one_letter_code
_entity_poly.pdbx_strand_id
1 'polypeptide(L)'
;MSTAIKPFTLAVPESELDDLRKRIDLTRWIEEETVDDWSQGVPLAKMKPLANYWRNHYDWRRCEKVLNDFGQFTTEIDGVDIHFLHVRSPEPNAMPLLMTHGWPGSVVEFFKVIGPLVDPVAHGGKAEDAFHIIAPSLPGYGLSGKPKVTGWNVQKVSAT
;
A
#
# COMPACT_ATOMS: atom_id res chain seq x y z
N MET A 1 -7.60 -4.48 -25.21
CA MET A 1 -6.47 -4.56 -24.27
C MET A 1 -5.55 -3.39 -24.56
N SER A 2 -5.51 -2.38 -23.69
CA SER A 2 -4.50 -1.34 -23.77
C SER A 2 -3.17 -1.93 -23.30
N THR A 3 -2.10 -1.80 -24.08
CA THR A 3 -0.73 -2.16 -23.67
C THR A 3 0.02 -1.00 -23.03
N ALA A 4 -0.65 0.15 -22.85
CA ALA A 4 -0.03 1.36 -22.33
C ALA A 4 0.13 1.30 -20.81
N ILE A 5 1.38 1.29 -20.36
CA ILE A 5 1.77 1.53 -18.97
C ILE A 5 1.89 3.04 -18.76
N LYS A 6 1.17 3.58 -17.78
CA LYS A 6 1.10 5.03 -17.51
C LYS A 6 1.77 5.34 -16.17
N PRO A 7 2.64 6.35 -16.08
CA PRO A 7 3.11 6.84 -14.78
C PRO A 7 1.92 7.25 -13.89
N PHE A 8 2.03 6.95 -12.61
CA PHE A 8 1.06 7.32 -11.59
C PHE A 8 1.74 8.18 -10.53
N THR A 9 1.03 9.19 -10.05
CA THR A 9 1.48 10.02 -8.92
C THR A 9 0.32 10.13 -7.96
N LEU A 10 0.55 9.69 -6.72
CA LEU A 10 -0.43 9.83 -5.65
C LEU A 10 -0.45 11.29 -5.22
N ALA A 11 -1.61 11.93 -5.33
CA ALA A 11 -1.84 13.30 -4.91
C ALA A 11 -3.21 13.40 -4.24
N VAL A 12 -3.25 13.13 -2.93
CA VAL A 12 -4.48 13.23 -2.14
C VAL A 12 -4.80 14.71 -1.87
N PRO A 13 -6.00 15.21 -2.22
CA PRO A 13 -6.39 16.58 -1.96
C PRO A 13 -6.37 16.91 -0.46
N GLU A 14 -5.95 18.13 -0.09
CA GLU A 14 -5.96 18.54 1.33
C GLU A 14 -7.38 18.48 1.93
N SER A 15 -8.42 18.72 1.13
CA SER A 15 -9.81 18.58 1.56
C SER A 15 -10.18 17.18 2.04
N GLU A 16 -9.55 16.12 1.50
CA GLU A 16 -9.76 14.75 2.00
C GLU A 16 -9.06 14.53 3.34
N LEU A 17 -7.88 15.14 3.54
CA LEU A 17 -7.17 15.08 4.82
C LEU A 17 -7.90 15.88 5.90
N ASP A 18 -8.49 17.03 5.54
CA ASP A 18 -9.32 17.82 6.44
C ASP A 18 -10.61 17.09 6.82
N ASP A 19 -11.27 16.43 5.86
CA ASP A 19 -12.44 15.59 6.15
C ASP A 19 -12.07 14.43 7.09
N LEU A 20 -10.95 13.75 6.85
CA LEU A 20 -10.43 12.71 7.75
C LEU A 20 -10.23 13.23 9.16
N ARG A 21 -9.51 14.35 9.32
CA ARG A 21 -9.25 14.97 10.63
C ARG A 21 -10.55 15.32 11.34
N LYS A 22 -11.51 15.91 10.64
CA LYS A 22 -12.83 16.26 11.17
C LYS A 22 -13.61 15.04 11.64
N ARG A 23 -13.57 13.92 10.90
CA ARG A 23 -14.23 12.68 11.30
C ARG A 23 -13.64 12.10 12.57
N ILE A 24 -12.32 12.16 12.72
CA ILE A 24 -11.66 11.73 13.97
C ILE A 24 -12.11 12.61 15.14
N ASP A 25 -12.16 13.93 14.95
CA ASP A 25 -12.61 14.88 15.99
C ASP A 25 -14.07 14.64 16.42
N LEU A 26 -14.92 14.22 15.50
CA LEU A 26 -16.34 13.95 15.73
C LEU A 26 -16.64 12.48 16.13
N THR A 27 -15.61 11.70 16.50
CA THR A 27 -15.79 10.30 16.87
C THR A 27 -16.69 10.17 18.10
N ARG A 28 -17.85 9.51 17.93
CA ARG A 28 -18.69 9.06 19.06
C ARG A 28 -18.16 7.72 19.56
N TRP A 29 -17.36 7.77 20.62
CA TRP A 29 -16.80 6.58 21.26
C TRP A 29 -17.88 5.69 21.88
N ILE A 30 -17.67 4.38 21.81
CA ILE A 30 -18.43 3.37 22.55
C ILE A 30 -17.99 3.32 24.02
N GLU A 31 -18.78 2.64 24.85
CA GLU A 31 -18.44 2.29 26.22
C GLU A 31 -17.20 1.38 26.27
N GLU A 32 -16.53 1.35 27.42
CA GLU A 32 -15.37 0.51 27.66
C GLU A 32 -15.76 -0.98 27.66
N GLU A 33 -14.88 -1.81 27.11
CA GLU A 33 -14.95 -3.26 27.13
C GLU A 33 -15.02 -3.82 28.57
N THR A 34 -15.61 -5.02 28.72
CA THR A 34 -15.72 -5.68 30.05
C THR A 34 -14.51 -6.54 30.40
N VAL A 35 -13.50 -6.57 29.53
CA VAL A 35 -12.30 -7.43 29.64
C VAL A 35 -11.05 -6.55 29.68
N ASP A 36 -9.98 -7.04 30.30
CA ASP A 36 -8.68 -6.38 30.36
C ASP A 36 -7.70 -6.85 29.25
N ASP A 37 -8.18 -7.71 28.35
CA ASP A 37 -7.44 -8.26 27.22
C ASP A 37 -8.06 -7.89 25.84
N TRP A 38 -7.62 -8.56 24.77
CA TRP A 38 -8.06 -8.31 23.39
C TRP A 38 -9.18 -9.27 22.92
N SER A 39 -9.73 -10.09 23.81
CA SER A 39 -10.70 -11.15 23.44
C SER A 39 -11.99 -10.60 22.84
N GLN A 40 -12.33 -9.34 23.12
CA GLN A 40 -13.50 -8.63 22.58
C GLN A 40 -13.18 -7.65 21.44
N GLY A 41 -11.94 -7.65 20.93
CA GLY A 41 -11.51 -6.73 19.86
C GLY A 41 -10.50 -5.69 20.35
N VAL A 42 -10.46 -4.54 19.68
CA VAL A 42 -9.50 -3.47 19.99
C VAL A 42 -9.91 -2.72 21.26
N PRO A 43 -9.10 -2.73 22.34
CA PRO A 43 -9.40 -2.03 23.58
C PRO A 43 -9.57 -0.52 23.37
N LEU A 44 -10.53 0.11 24.04
CA LEU A 44 -10.79 1.54 23.93
C LEU A 44 -9.56 2.36 24.37
N ALA A 45 -8.85 1.87 25.39
CA ALA A 45 -7.60 2.44 25.90
C ALA A 45 -6.45 2.42 24.87
N LYS A 46 -6.53 1.59 23.82
CA LYS A 46 -5.55 1.56 22.71
C LYS A 46 -6.02 2.38 21.52
N MET A 47 -7.32 2.33 21.20
CA MET A 47 -7.88 3.03 20.04
C MET A 47 -7.85 4.56 20.21
N LYS A 48 -8.17 5.09 21.41
CA LYS A 48 -8.18 6.54 21.66
C LYS A 48 -6.79 7.19 21.45
N PRO A 49 -5.69 6.67 22.02
CA PRO A 49 -4.35 7.20 21.74
C PRO A 49 -3.94 7.08 20.27
N LEU A 50 -4.29 5.97 19.59
CA LEU A 50 -3.98 5.78 18.17
C LEU A 50 -4.70 6.82 17.30
N ALA A 51 -5.99 7.04 17.54
CA ALA A 51 -6.78 8.06 16.84
C ALA A 51 -6.23 9.48 17.12
N ASN A 52 -5.86 9.77 18.37
CA ASN A 52 -5.22 11.04 18.73
C ASN A 52 -3.89 11.25 17.98
N TYR A 53 -3.04 10.22 17.92
CA TYR A 53 -1.80 10.28 17.15
C TYR A 53 -2.06 10.51 15.67
N TRP A 54 -3.01 9.77 15.09
CA TRP A 54 -3.38 9.95 13.69
C TRP A 54 -3.87 11.37 13.40
N ARG A 55 -4.68 11.94 14.30
CA ARG A 55 -5.25 13.28 14.15
C ARG A 55 -4.23 14.41 14.30
N ASN A 56 -3.26 14.26 15.20
CA ASN A 56 -2.43 15.38 15.65
C ASN A 56 -0.94 15.27 15.28
N HIS A 57 -0.47 14.07 14.95
CA HIS A 57 0.97 13.80 14.81
C HIS A 57 1.32 13.03 13.54
N TYR A 58 0.41 12.23 12.99
CA TYR A 58 0.70 11.46 11.78
C TYR A 58 0.75 12.35 10.55
N ASP A 59 1.92 12.40 9.93
CA ASP A 59 2.12 13.07 8.65
C ASP A 59 1.79 12.13 7.48
N TRP A 60 0.63 12.35 6.83
CA TRP A 60 0.24 11.66 5.60
C TRP A 60 1.17 11.99 4.44
N ARG A 61 1.64 13.24 4.33
CA ARG A 61 2.47 13.70 3.21
C ARG A 61 3.81 12.99 3.19
N ARG A 62 4.35 12.60 4.35
CA ARG A 62 5.50 11.69 4.44
C ARG A 62 5.24 10.35 3.74
N CYS A 63 4.08 9.72 3.98
CA CYS A 63 3.72 8.44 3.36
C CYS A 63 3.54 8.59 1.84
N GLU A 64 2.80 9.62 1.44
CA GLU A 64 2.57 9.96 0.03
C GLU A 64 3.88 10.20 -0.72
N LYS A 65 4.82 10.94 -0.11
CA LYS A 65 6.16 11.15 -0.68
C LYS A 65 6.91 9.83 -0.86
N VAL A 66 6.95 8.98 0.17
CA VAL A 66 7.65 7.69 0.10
C VAL A 66 7.08 6.81 -1.01
N LEU A 67 5.75 6.75 -1.18
CA LEU A 67 5.12 6.04 -2.29
C LEU A 67 5.55 6.57 -3.66
N ASN A 68 5.50 7.90 -3.82
CA ASN A 68 5.88 8.55 -5.07
C ASN A 68 7.36 8.37 -5.42
N ASP A 69 8.23 8.15 -4.44
CA ASP A 69 9.66 7.90 -4.66
C ASP A 69 9.96 6.48 -5.21
N PHE A 70 9.03 5.52 -5.12
CA PHE A 70 9.23 4.13 -5.60
C PHE A 70 8.92 3.90 -7.09
N GLY A 71 8.45 4.91 -7.84
CA GLY A 71 8.06 4.73 -9.23
C GLY A 71 6.75 3.95 -9.37
N GLN A 72 5.64 4.67 -9.44
CA GLN A 72 4.28 4.12 -9.49
C GLN A 72 3.74 4.16 -10.92
N PHE A 73 2.97 3.15 -11.29
CA PHE A 73 2.36 3.03 -12.60
C PHE A 73 0.94 2.47 -12.51
N THR A 74 0.15 2.73 -13.55
CA THR A 74 -1.13 2.07 -13.78
C THR A 74 -1.22 1.50 -15.19
N THR A 75 -1.95 0.41 -15.34
CA THR A 75 -2.32 -0.16 -16.65
C THR A 75 -3.69 -0.83 -16.55
N GLU A 76 -4.44 -0.88 -17.64
CA GLU A 76 -5.73 -1.58 -17.66
C GLU A 76 -5.50 -3.05 -17.99
N ILE A 77 -5.95 -3.95 -17.11
CA ILE A 77 -5.97 -5.40 -17.35
C ILE A 77 -7.37 -5.90 -17.04
N ASP A 78 -7.97 -6.61 -18.01
CA ASP A 78 -9.32 -7.15 -17.88
C ASP A 78 -10.39 -6.13 -17.43
N GLY A 79 -10.24 -4.88 -17.88
CA GLY A 79 -11.17 -3.78 -17.59
C GLY A 79 -11.02 -3.16 -16.20
N VAL A 80 -9.93 -3.45 -15.49
CA VAL A 80 -9.58 -2.84 -14.19
C VAL A 80 -8.22 -2.14 -14.29
N ASP A 81 -8.15 -0.90 -13.82
CA ASP A 81 -6.88 -0.20 -13.68
C ASP A 81 -6.07 -0.83 -12.53
N ILE A 82 -4.96 -1.48 -12.86
CA ILE A 82 -4.05 -2.09 -11.89
C ILE A 82 -2.93 -1.11 -11.60
N HIS A 83 -2.87 -0.64 -10.36
CA HIS A 83 -1.74 0.12 -9.82
C HIS A 83 -0.61 -0.84 -9.42
N PHE A 84 0.63 -0.46 -9.70
CA PHE A 84 1.80 -1.19 -9.23
C PHE A 84 3.02 -0.28 -9.03
N LEU A 85 3.86 -0.66 -8.07
CA LEU A 85 5.24 -0.16 -7.97
C LEU A 85 6.11 -0.93 -8.95
N HIS A 86 7.03 -0.24 -9.64
CA HIS A 86 8.08 -0.89 -10.42
C HIS A 86 9.43 -0.22 -10.14
N VAL A 87 10.25 -0.90 -9.35
CA VAL A 87 11.52 -0.40 -8.86
C VAL A 87 12.64 -1.21 -9.50
N ARG A 88 13.45 -0.54 -10.33
CA ARG A 88 14.56 -1.17 -11.06
C ARG A 88 15.82 -1.16 -10.22
N SER A 89 16.37 -2.35 -9.94
CA SER A 89 17.75 -2.50 -9.46
C SER A 89 18.76 -1.79 -10.38
N PRO A 90 19.82 -1.17 -9.82
CA PRO A 90 20.99 -0.75 -10.59
C PRO A 90 21.77 -1.94 -11.18
N GLU A 91 21.61 -3.14 -10.63
CA GLU A 91 22.24 -4.36 -11.15
C GLU A 91 21.50 -4.85 -12.41
N PRO A 92 22.16 -4.90 -13.59
CA PRO A 92 21.50 -5.23 -14.85
C PRO A 92 20.90 -6.64 -14.91
N ASN A 93 21.46 -7.56 -14.13
CA ASN A 93 21.09 -8.98 -14.09
C ASN A 93 20.18 -9.33 -12.90
N ALA A 94 19.64 -8.34 -12.20
CA ALA A 94 18.76 -8.55 -11.07
C ALA A 94 17.53 -9.40 -11.44
N MET A 95 17.17 -10.34 -10.58
CA MET A 95 16.03 -11.23 -10.81
C MET A 95 14.71 -10.45 -10.72
N PRO A 96 13.79 -10.53 -11.70
CA PRO A 96 12.45 -9.95 -11.53
C PRO A 96 11.67 -10.68 -10.44
N LEU A 97 11.10 -9.93 -9.49
CA LEU A 97 10.29 -10.45 -8.40
C LEU A 97 8.96 -9.72 -8.32
N LEU A 98 7.87 -10.48 -8.43
CA LEU A 98 6.50 -10.01 -8.19
C LEU A 98 6.14 -10.20 -6.71
N MET A 99 5.81 -9.11 -6.02
CA MET A 99 5.43 -9.10 -4.61
C MET A 99 3.96 -8.71 -4.44
N THR A 100 3.11 -9.67 -4.08
CA THR A 100 1.68 -9.45 -3.86
C THR A 100 1.36 -9.36 -2.37
N HIS A 101 0.64 -8.31 -1.97
CA HIS A 101 0.12 -8.20 -0.60
C HIS A 101 -1.18 -8.99 -0.44
N GLY A 102 -1.64 -9.17 0.80
CA GLY A 102 -2.92 -9.81 1.12
C GLY A 102 -3.98 -8.84 1.65
N TRP A 103 -4.96 -9.39 2.37
CA TRP A 103 -5.92 -8.62 3.16
C TRP A 103 -5.58 -8.75 4.66
N PRO A 104 -5.66 -7.68 5.47
CA PRO A 104 -6.05 -6.29 5.16
C PRO A 104 -4.85 -5.40 4.76
N GLY A 105 -3.96 -5.93 3.93
CA GLY A 105 -2.67 -5.35 3.59
C GLY A 105 -2.66 -4.33 2.43
N SER A 106 -1.48 -3.85 2.09
CA SER A 106 -1.22 -2.98 0.94
C SER A 106 0.26 -2.96 0.55
N VAL A 107 0.59 -2.34 -0.59
CA VAL A 107 1.98 -2.14 -1.05
C VAL A 107 2.88 -1.39 -0.04
N VAL A 108 2.29 -0.70 0.95
CA VAL A 108 3.02 -0.03 2.04
C VAL A 108 3.85 -1.01 2.87
N GLU A 109 3.42 -2.26 2.98
CA GLU A 109 4.12 -3.31 3.72
C GLU A 109 5.55 -3.54 3.21
N PHE A 110 5.82 -3.22 1.93
CA PHE A 110 7.09 -3.51 1.28
C PHE A 110 8.14 -2.40 1.43
N PHE A 111 7.81 -1.22 1.97
CA PHE A 111 8.71 -0.05 1.94
C PHE A 111 10.10 -0.31 2.52
N LYS A 112 10.19 -1.10 3.58
CA LYS A 112 11.48 -1.37 4.25
C LYS A 112 12.32 -2.41 3.53
N VAL A 113 11.72 -3.25 2.68
CA VAL A 113 12.42 -4.34 2.01
C VAL A 113 12.77 -4.02 0.56
N ILE A 114 12.05 -3.08 -0.09
CA ILE A 114 12.34 -2.68 -1.47
C ILE A 114 13.79 -2.21 -1.61
N GLY A 115 14.27 -1.30 -0.75
CA GLY A 115 15.65 -0.78 -0.83
C GLY A 115 16.71 -1.88 -0.82
N PRO A 116 16.76 -2.73 0.22
CA PRO A 116 17.71 -3.85 0.30
C PRO A 116 17.57 -4.90 -0.82
N LEU A 117 16.34 -5.17 -1.31
CA LEU A 117 16.14 -6.12 -2.40
C LEU A 117 16.58 -5.55 -3.75
N VAL A 118 16.37 -4.26 -3.98
CA VAL A 118 16.69 -3.58 -5.23
C VAL A 118 18.18 -3.25 -5.31
N ASP A 119 18.77 -2.76 -4.24
CA ASP A 119 20.19 -2.39 -4.15
C ASP A 119 20.85 -3.04 -2.92
N PRO A 120 21.09 -4.36 -2.96
CA PRO A 120 21.70 -5.06 -1.85
C PRO A 120 23.10 -4.55 -1.53
N VAL A 121 23.87 -4.08 -2.52
CA VAL A 121 25.25 -3.58 -2.32
C VAL A 121 25.25 -2.35 -1.41
N ALA A 122 24.34 -1.39 -1.62
CA ALA A 122 24.19 -0.23 -0.74
C ALA A 122 23.73 -0.59 0.69
N HIS A 123 23.25 -1.82 0.90
CA HIS A 123 22.74 -2.32 2.17
C HIS A 123 23.58 -3.47 2.76
N GLY A 124 24.80 -3.68 2.26
CA GLY A 124 25.76 -4.66 2.80
C GLY A 124 25.57 -6.11 2.32
N GLY A 125 24.71 -6.33 1.32
CA GLY A 125 24.56 -7.59 0.59
C GLY A 125 25.43 -7.68 -0.66
N LYS A 126 25.13 -8.64 -1.55
CA LYS A 126 25.86 -8.85 -2.81
C LYS A 126 25.02 -8.45 -4.02
N ALA A 127 25.67 -8.00 -5.08
CA ALA A 127 25.04 -7.67 -6.36
C ALA A 127 24.23 -8.85 -6.96
N GLU A 128 24.72 -10.09 -6.78
CA GLU A 128 24.05 -11.31 -7.27
C GLU A 128 22.70 -11.61 -6.60
N ASP A 129 22.44 -10.98 -5.44
CA ASP A 129 21.19 -11.13 -4.68
C ASP A 129 20.13 -10.06 -5.03
N ALA A 130 20.39 -9.23 -6.05
CA ALA A 130 19.53 -8.11 -6.41
C ALA A 130 18.25 -8.52 -7.17
N PHE A 131 17.18 -7.75 -6.95
CA PHE A 131 15.88 -7.94 -7.60
C PHE A 131 15.38 -6.67 -8.31
N HIS A 132 14.76 -6.84 -9.48
CA HIS A 132 13.81 -5.85 -9.99
C HIS A 132 12.44 -6.12 -9.34
N ILE A 133 11.87 -5.13 -8.66
CA ILE A 133 10.63 -5.33 -7.90
C ILE A 133 9.41 -4.84 -8.69
N ILE A 134 8.39 -5.69 -8.78
CA ILE A 134 7.03 -5.32 -9.20
C ILE A 134 6.10 -5.61 -8.02
N ALA A 135 5.40 -4.60 -7.52
CA ALA A 135 4.48 -4.76 -6.38
C ALA A 135 3.09 -4.17 -6.72
N PRO A 136 2.16 -4.97 -7.23
CA PRO A 136 0.82 -4.51 -7.56
C PRO A 136 -0.05 -4.31 -6.31
N SER A 137 -0.95 -3.34 -6.38
CA SER A 137 -2.14 -3.32 -5.54
C SER A 137 -3.17 -4.29 -6.12
N LEU A 138 -3.69 -5.20 -5.31
CA LEU A 138 -4.66 -6.19 -5.78
C LEU A 138 -5.91 -5.51 -6.38
N PRO A 139 -6.61 -6.13 -7.35
CA PRO A 139 -7.86 -5.60 -7.89
C PRO A 139 -8.88 -5.31 -6.78
N GLY A 140 -9.35 -4.06 -6.69
CA GLY A 140 -10.24 -3.59 -5.63
C GLY A 140 -9.57 -3.15 -4.32
N TYR A 141 -8.23 -3.19 -4.25
CA TYR A 141 -7.45 -2.76 -3.09
C TYR A 141 -6.70 -1.46 -3.36
N GLY A 142 -6.67 -0.59 -2.35
CA GLY A 142 -5.82 0.60 -2.32
C GLY A 142 -5.96 1.47 -3.57
N LEU A 143 -4.88 1.53 -4.34
CA LEU A 143 -4.72 2.40 -5.50
C LEU A 143 -5.17 1.75 -6.82
N SER A 144 -5.50 0.46 -6.82
CA SER A 144 -6.09 -0.22 -7.98
C SER A 144 -7.60 0.04 -8.07
N GLY A 145 -8.10 0.03 -9.31
CA GLY A 145 -9.52 0.14 -9.61
C GLY A 145 -10.35 -0.97 -8.97
N LYS A 146 -11.62 -0.66 -8.72
CA LYS A 146 -12.60 -1.62 -8.19
C LYS A 146 -13.22 -2.40 -9.36
N PRO A 147 -13.22 -3.74 -9.31
CA PRO A 147 -14.00 -4.55 -10.24
C PRO A 147 -15.46 -4.10 -10.36
N LYS A 148 -15.96 -4.01 -11.59
CA LYS A 148 -17.37 -3.68 -11.86
C LYS A 148 -18.26 -4.92 -12.04
N VAL A 149 -17.65 -6.10 -12.06
CA VAL A 149 -18.32 -7.40 -12.25
C VAL A 149 -17.79 -8.41 -11.23
N THR A 150 -18.61 -9.42 -10.92
CA THR A 150 -18.21 -10.57 -10.08
C THR A 150 -17.15 -11.43 -10.78
N GLY A 151 -16.48 -12.32 -10.02
CA GLY A 151 -15.57 -13.33 -10.60
C GLY A 151 -14.08 -13.04 -10.43
N TRP A 152 -13.71 -11.98 -9.69
CA TRP A 152 -12.33 -11.72 -9.27
C TRP A 152 -11.92 -12.64 -8.11
N ASN A 153 -11.79 -13.93 -8.42
CA ASN A 153 -11.22 -14.94 -7.52
C ASN A 153 -9.69 -15.04 -7.70
N VAL A 154 -9.04 -15.88 -6.90
CA VAL A 154 -7.58 -16.08 -6.94
C VAL A 154 -7.12 -16.44 -8.36
N GLN A 155 -7.84 -17.33 -9.06
CA GLN A 155 -7.46 -17.76 -10.41
C GLN A 155 -7.50 -16.61 -11.41
N LYS A 156 -8.53 -15.76 -11.34
CA LYS A 156 -8.64 -14.57 -12.20
C LYS A 156 -7.52 -13.58 -11.92
N VAL A 157 -7.24 -13.31 -10.64
CA VAL A 157 -6.15 -12.43 -10.21
C VAL A 157 -4.79 -12.97 -10.68
N SER A 158 -4.52 -14.27 -10.56
CA SER A 158 -3.25 -14.87 -11.00
C SER A 158 -3.04 -14.84 -12.52
N ALA A 159 -4.12 -14.74 -13.30
CA ALA A 159 -4.07 -14.65 -14.76
C ALA A 159 -4.02 -13.21 -15.30
N THR A 160 -4.22 -12.23 -14.41
CA THR A 160 -4.20 -10.78 -14.69
C THR A 160 -2.77 -10.28 -14.54
#